data_AF-A0AAW4XHL1-F1
#
_entry.id   AF-A0AAW4XHL1-F1
#
_cell.length_a   1.000
_cell.length_b   1.000
_cell.length_c   1.000
_cell.angle_alpha   90.00
_cell.angle_beta   90.00
_cell.angle_gamma   90.00
#
_symmetry.space_group_name_H-M   'P 1'
#
loop_
_entity.id
_entity.type
_entity.pdbx_description
1 polymer ?
#
loop_
_entity_poly.entity_id
_entity_poly.type
_entity_poly.pdbx_seq_one_letter_code
_entity_poly.pdbx_strand_id
1 'polypeptide(L)'
;MIPQHPSVMLHSKLFPAQEKDPSWPTWTPCRPARSAERWLCTTNCCCRAPVTPTSTSSSGSLAYVAGLSTAERELIRSVVNLDMIASLNAPQPTVLLAGASLSQHLIDELARAAATYTTPAVQTSLHPLNSDHVPFLEKCIPAVLTIEGADSTNANIHSARDTLDSIDYDLALEILRMNVAATARLLGSA
;
A
#
# COMPACT_ATOMS: atom_id res chain seq x y z
N MET A 1 -31.54 -44.42 -10.31
CA MET A 1 -31.84 -43.18 -11.05
C MET A 1 -31.73 -42.04 -10.04
N ILE A 2 -30.57 -41.39 -10.01
CA ILE A 2 -30.20 -40.35 -9.02
C ILE A 2 -30.21 -39.02 -9.78
N PRO A 3 -30.94 -37.98 -9.35
CA PRO A 3 -30.92 -36.70 -10.05
C PRO A 3 -29.59 -35.99 -9.78
N GLN A 4 -28.87 -35.69 -10.86
CA GLN A 4 -27.69 -34.83 -10.87
C GLN A 4 -28.14 -33.38 -10.63
N HIS A 5 -27.60 -32.74 -9.61
CA HIS A 5 -27.75 -31.30 -9.39
C HIS A 5 -26.99 -30.51 -10.48
N PRO A 6 -27.52 -29.38 -10.98
CA PRO A 6 -26.78 -28.54 -11.91
C PRO A 6 -25.70 -27.73 -11.18
N SER A 7 -24.48 -27.82 -11.69
CA SER A 7 -23.35 -26.96 -11.32
C SER A 7 -23.70 -25.48 -11.47
N VAL A 8 -23.64 -24.74 -10.38
CA VAL A 8 -23.69 -23.26 -10.39
C VAL A 8 -22.34 -22.77 -10.90
N MET A 9 -22.28 -22.34 -12.16
CA MET A 9 -21.18 -21.51 -12.66
C MET A 9 -21.27 -20.13 -12.00
N LEU A 10 -20.36 -19.83 -11.09
CA LEU A 10 -20.06 -18.45 -10.72
C LEU A 10 -19.38 -17.76 -11.91
N HIS A 11 -20.16 -16.98 -12.67
CA HIS A 11 -19.61 -15.96 -13.57
C HIS A 11 -18.91 -14.90 -12.70
N SER A 12 -17.59 -14.96 -12.61
CA SER A 12 -16.77 -13.81 -12.22
C SER A 12 -16.94 -12.75 -13.31
N LYS A 13 -17.74 -11.72 -13.02
CA LYS A 13 -17.66 -10.46 -13.77
C LYS A 13 -16.30 -9.84 -13.47
N LEU A 14 -15.34 -10.19 -14.30
CA LEU A 14 -14.11 -9.45 -14.51
C LEU A 14 -14.49 -7.99 -14.77
N PHE A 15 -14.10 -7.10 -13.86
CA PHE A 15 -14.00 -5.68 -14.20
C PHE A 15 -13.00 -5.59 -15.36
N PRO A 16 -13.31 -4.83 -16.43
CA PRO A 16 -12.38 -4.65 -17.53
C PRO A 16 -11.09 -4.03 -16.99
N ALA A 17 -9.97 -4.59 -17.42
CA ALA A 17 -8.65 -4.04 -17.14
C ALA A 17 -8.66 -2.54 -17.45
N GLN A 18 -8.32 -1.73 -16.45
CA GLN A 18 -8.10 -0.28 -16.61
C GLN A 18 -7.22 -0.07 -17.85
N GLU A 19 -7.77 0.64 -18.82
CA GLU A 19 -7.09 1.00 -20.05
C GLU A 19 -5.89 1.88 -19.67
N LYS A 20 -4.69 1.35 -19.92
CA LYS A 20 -3.43 1.94 -19.47
C LYS A 20 -3.24 3.30 -20.13
N ASP A 21 -3.16 4.34 -19.32
CA ASP A 21 -2.52 5.59 -19.72
C ASP A 21 -1.05 5.27 -20.13
N PRO A 22 -0.64 5.56 -21.37
CA PRO A 22 0.69 5.24 -21.89
C PRO A 22 1.84 6.03 -21.23
N SER A 23 1.55 6.94 -20.29
CA SER A 23 2.56 7.66 -19.51
C SER A 23 3.15 6.87 -18.33
N TRP A 24 2.63 5.67 -18.01
CA TRP A 24 3.07 4.87 -16.86
C TRP A 24 4.10 3.79 -17.24
N PRO A 25 5.29 3.72 -16.61
CA PRO A 25 6.24 2.64 -16.84
C PRO A 25 5.74 1.31 -16.27
N THR A 26 6.04 0.21 -16.97
CA THR A 26 5.64 -1.15 -16.59
C THR A 26 6.60 -1.76 -15.56
N TRP A 27 6.04 -2.26 -14.46
CA TRP A 27 6.77 -3.00 -13.43
C TRP A 27 7.07 -4.44 -13.89
N THR A 28 8.31 -4.90 -13.73
CA THR A 28 8.70 -6.30 -14.00
C THR A 28 8.73 -7.09 -12.69
N PRO A 29 7.93 -8.15 -12.51
CA PRO A 29 7.95 -8.95 -11.29
C PRO A 29 9.27 -9.70 -11.11
N CYS A 30 9.81 -9.76 -9.90
CA CYS A 30 10.92 -10.65 -9.55
C CYS A 30 10.45 -12.12 -9.56
N ARG A 31 11.22 -13.01 -10.21
CA ARG A 31 10.96 -14.46 -10.21
C ARG A 31 11.29 -15.07 -8.83
N PRO A 32 10.50 -16.04 -8.33
CA PRO A 32 10.85 -16.76 -7.11
C PRO A 32 12.09 -17.63 -7.33
N ALA A 33 13.03 -17.57 -6.38
CA ALA A 33 14.14 -18.51 -6.32
C ALA A 33 13.60 -19.90 -5.96
N ARG A 34 14.03 -20.92 -6.71
CA ARG A 34 13.71 -22.32 -6.42
C ARG A 34 14.57 -22.81 -5.25
N SER A 35 13.94 -23.58 -4.37
CA SER A 35 14.50 -24.43 -3.32
C SER A 35 14.74 -23.81 -1.94
N ALA A 36 14.41 -24.63 -0.94
CA ALA A 36 14.28 -24.31 0.46
C ALA A 36 15.64 -24.32 1.16
N GLU A 37 16.24 -23.15 1.35
CA GLU A 37 17.33 -22.94 2.29
C GLU A 37 17.09 -21.63 3.05
N ARG A 38 16.96 -21.77 4.37
CA ARG A 38 17.21 -20.81 5.44
C ARG A 38 17.44 -19.35 4.99
N TRP A 39 16.52 -18.46 5.34
CA TRP A 39 16.66 -17.01 5.26
C TRP A 39 17.88 -16.53 6.04
N LEU A 40 19.04 -16.54 5.38
CA LEU A 40 20.24 -15.85 5.81
C LEU A 40 20.36 -14.63 4.90
N CYS A 41 19.94 -13.49 5.44
CA CYS A 41 20.22 -12.17 4.87
C CYS A 41 21.74 -11.98 4.80
N THR A 42 22.34 -12.34 3.68
CA THR A 42 23.63 -11.82 3.25
C THR A 42 23.44 -11.16 1.89
N THR A 43 23.39 -9.83 1.94
CA THR A 43 23.83 -8.90 0.89
C THR A 43 23.06 -8.74 -0.42
N ASN A 44 21.88 -9.31 -0.65
CA ASN A 44 21.09 -8.97 -1.86
C ASN A 44 19.57 -9.03 -1.63
N CYS A 45 18.99 -7.95 -1.10
CA CYS A 45 17.60 -7.62 -1.41
C CYS A 45 17.53 -7.24 -2.89
N CYS A 46 16.64 -7.87 -3.65
CA CYS A 46 16.38 -7.49 -5.04
C CYS A 46 15.67 -6.13 -5.09
N CYS A 47 16.39 -5.05 -4.81
CA CYS A 47 15.96 -3.68 -5.10
C CYS A 47 16.61 -3.26 -6.43
N ARG A 48 15.83 -3.29 -7.51
CA ARG A 48 16.11 -2.58 -8.77
C ARG A 48 14.75 -2.12 -9.31
N ALA A 49 14.54 -0.91 -9.81
CA ALA A 49 15.41 0.18 -10.27
C ALA A 49 14.97 1.51 -9.58
N PRO A 50 15.73 2.62 -9.70
CA PRO A 50 15.25 3.94 -9.27
C PRO A 50 13.88 4.25 -9.91
N VAL A 51 12.93 4.68 -9.09
CA VAL A 51 11.68 5.24 -9.56
C VAL A 51 12.02 6.65 -10.02
N THR A 52 11.71 6.99 -11.27
CA THR A 52 11.76 8.39 -11.70
C THR A 52 10.72 9.16 -10.89
N PRO A 53 11.10 10.16 -10.07
CA PRO A 53 10.12 10.96 -9.34
C PRO A 53 9.29 11.74 -10.36
N THR A 54 7.99 11.48 -10.43
CA THR A 54 7.08 12.16 -11.37
C THR A 54 6.44 13.41 -10.77
N SER A 55 6.62 13.67 -9.46
CA SER A 55 6.15 14.89 -8.80
C SER A 55 7.25 15.56 -7.99
N THR A 56 7.28 16.89 -8.01
CA THR A 56 8.16 17.74 -7.20
C THR A 56 7.73 17.82 -5.72
N SER A 57 6.64 17.15 -5.33
CA SER A 57 5.99 17.26 -4.01
C SER A 57 6.67 16.45 -2.90
N SER A 58 7.47 15.42 -3.21
CA SER A 58 8.13 14.56 -2.21
C SER A 58 9.58 14.97 -1.88
N SER A 59 9.94 16.23 -2.10
CA SER A 59 11.32 16.70 -1.86
C SER A 59 11.79 16.49 -0.41
N GLY A 60 10.88 16.57 0.57
CA GLY A 60 11.18 16.35 1.99
C GLY A 60 11.53 14.90 2.31
N SER A 61 10.69 13.94 1.90
CA SER A 61 10.93 12.51 2.12
C SER A 61 12.15 12.02 1.34
N LEU A 62 12.33 12.49 0.10
CA LEU A 62 13.54 12.24 -0.69
C LEU A 62 14.80 12.73 0.03
N ALA A 63 14.81 13.96 0.54
CA ALA A 63 15.94 14.52 1.27
C ALA A 63 16.21 13.76 2.58
N TYR A 64 15.17 13.42 3.33
CA TYR A 64 15.28 12.64 4.56
C TYR A 64 15.93 11.28 4.29
N VAL A 65 15.39 10.51 3.35
CA VAL A 65 15.89 9.17 3.04
C VAL A 65 17.29 9.21 2.41
N ALA A 66 17.60 10.24 1.62
CA ALA A 66 18.94 10.46 1.09
C ALA A 66 19.97 10.75 2.20
N GLY A 67 19.56 11.43 3.27
CA GLY A 67 20.39 11.76 4.42
C GLY A 67 20.69 10.59 5.35
N LEU A 68 19.89 9.51 5.33
CA LEU A 68 20.11 8.35 6.18
C LEU A 68 21.38 7.59 5.79
N SER A 69 22.26 7.36 6.77
CA SER A 69 23.35 6.39 6.70
C SER A 69 22.83 4.95 6.63
N THR A 70 23.68 4.00 6.25
CA THR A 70 23.31 2.57 6.25
C THR A 70 22.84 2.11 7.62
N ALA A 71 23.54 2.50 8.69
CA ALA A 71 23.18 2.12 10.05
C ALA A 71 21.80 2.66 10.45
N GLU A 72 21.47 3.90 10.09
CA GLU A 72 20.15 4.47 10.37
C GLU A 72 19.04 3.78 9.57
N ARG A 73 19.30 3.40 8.31
CA ARG A 73 18.33 2.64 7.51
C ARG A 73 18.04 1.27 8.10
N GLU A 74 19.06 0.59 8.63
CA GLU A 74 18.90 -0.72 9.28
C GLU A 74 18.07 -0.66 10.57
N LEU A 75 17.98 0.52 11.21
CA LEU A 75 17.10 0.72 12.38
C LEU A 75 15.63 0.87 11.99
N ILE A 76 15.32 1.26 10.76
CA ILE A 76 13.94 1.45 10.30
C ILE A 76 13.38 0.10 9.84
N ARG A 77 12.60 -0.54 10.72
CA ARG A 77 11.97 -1.84 10.41
C ARG A 77 10.90 -1.75 9.32
N SER A 78 10.11 -0.68 9.36
CA SER A 78 9.01 -0.44 8.43
C SER A 78 8.50 1.00 8.51
N VAL A 79 7.90 1.50 7.44
CA VAL A 79 7.26 2.81 7.35
C VAL A 79 5.79 2.66 6.95
N VAL A 80 4.92 3.35 7.67
CA VAL A 80 3.51 3.51 7.29
C VAL A 80 3.33 4.97 6.90
N ASN A 81 2.90 5.21 5.66
CA ASN A 81 2.60 6.53 5.14
C ASN A 81 1.09 6.68 5.01
N LEU A 82 0.54 7.80 5.48
CA LEU A 82 -0.88 8.10 5.40
C LEU A 82 -1.03 9.31 4.47
N ASP A 83 -1.71 9.12 3.34
CA ASP A 83 -1.92 10.17 2.36
C ASP A 83 -3.34 10.01 1.82
N MET A 84 -4.17 11.05 2.00
CA MET A 84 -5.61 11.06 1.69
C MET A 84 -6.36 9.86 2.33
N ILE A 85 -6.76 10.01 3.60
CA ILE A 85 -7.41 8.93 4.36
C ILE A 85 -8.87 9.23 4.68
N ALA A 86 -9.50 10.19 4.01
CA ALA A 86 -10.66 10.87 4.58
C ALA A 86 -11.73 11.31 3.56
N SER A 87 -11.62 10.93 2.29
CA SER A 87 -12.67 11.13 1.28
C SER A 87 -13.33 9.81 0.96
N LEU A 88 -14.66 9.80 1.04
CA LEU A 88 -15.46 8.64 0.68
C LEU A 88 -15.70 8.62 -0.85
N ASN A 89 -14.76 7.99 -1.56
CA ASN A 89 -14.75 7.95 -3.03
C ASN A 89 -15.46 6.73 -3.63
N ALA A 90 -15.86 5.76 -2.80
CA ALA A 90 -16.53 4.53 -3.19
C ALA A 90 -17.80 4.29 -2.35
N PRO A 91 -18.82 3.57 -2.88
CA PRO A 91 -20.05 3.29 -2.13
C PRO A 91 -19.82 2.55 -0.80
N GLN A 92 -18.76 1.76 -0.71
CA GLN A 92 -18.31 1.11 0.51
C GLN A 92 -17.01 1.78 0.98
N PRO A 93 -16.92 2.20 2.26
CA PRO A 93 -15.66 2.66 2.85
C PRO A 93 -14.54 1.65 2.59
N THR A 94 -13.43 2.13 2.05
CA THR A 94 -12.34 1.27 1.56
C THR A 94 -11.01 1.91 1.90
N VAL A 95 -10.03 1.09 2.26
CA VAL A 95 -8.62 1.46 2.35
C VAL A 95 -7.82 0.64 1.35
N LEU A 96 -6.96 1.31 0.58
CA LEU A 96 -5.96 0.68 -0.26
C LEU A 96 -4.61 0.69 0.49
N LEU A 97 -4.01 -0.50 0.59
CA LEU A 97 -2.66 -0.72 1.11
C LEU A 97 -1.72 -0.86 -0.08
N ALA A 98 -1.01 0.21 -0.44
CA ALA A 98 -0.09 0.24 -1.57
C ALA A 98 1.37 0.13 -1.09
N GLY A 99 2.10 -0.84 -1.62
CA GLY A 99 3.51 -1.02 -1.31
C GLY A 99 4.23 -1.78 -2.42
N ALA A 100 5.30 -2.49 -2.05
CA ALA A 100 6.04 -3.39 -2.93
C ALA A 100 6.15 -4.79 -2.31
N SER A 101 6.65 -5.78 -3.06
CA SER A 101 6.82 -7.15 -2.56
C SER A 101 7.64 -7.23 -1.27
N LEU A 102 8.63 -6.35 -1.09
CA LEU A 102 9.44 -6.27 0.13
C LEU A 102 8.63 -5.83 1.37
N SER A 103 7.46 -5.22 1.17
CA SER A 103 6.54 -4.75 2.21
C SER A 103 5.42 -5.75 2.53
N GLN A 104 5.42 -6.95 1.94
CA GLN A 104 4.28 -7.89 2.08
C GLN A 104 3.92 -8.17 3.54
N HIS A 105 4.92 -8.37 4.41
CA HIS A 105 4.69 -8.56 5.84
C HIS A 105 3.93 -7.38 6.49
N LEU A 106 4.27 -6.14 6.13
CA LEU A 106 3.58 -4.96 6.64
C LEU A 106 2.15 -4.86 6.10
N ILE A 107 1.95 -5.20 4.82
CA ILE A 107 0.61 -5.25 4.21
C ILE A 107 -0.27 -6.28 4.93
N ASP A 108 0.26 -7.48 5.20
CA ASP A 108 -0.46 -8.55 5.89
C ASP A 108 -0.84 -8.14 7.31
N GLU A 109 0.06 -7.45 8.02
CA GLU A 109 -0.18 -6.94 9.37
C GLU A 109 -1.25 -5.85 9.40
N LEU A 110 -1.22 -4.92 8.44
CA LEU A 110 -2.24 -3.88 8.28
C LEU A 110 -3.60 -4.48 7.91
N ALA A 111 -3.65 -5.40 6.94
CA ALA A 111 -4.87 -6.08 6.54
C ALA A 111 -5.49 -6.88 7.70
N ARG A 112 -4.66 -7.55 8.50
CA ARG A 112 -5.10 -8.25 9.70
C ARG A 112 -5.65 -7.30 10.76
N ALA A 113 -4.97 -6.17 10.99
CA ALA A 113 -5.44 -5.15 11.91
C ALA A 113 -6.79 -4.57 11.46
N ALA A 114 -6.95 -4.29 10.17
CA ALA A 114 -8.20 -3.83 9.60
C ALA A 114 -9.34 -4.82 9.84
N ALA A 115 -9.12 -6.09 9.52
CA ALA A 115 -10.11 -7.16 9.71
C ALA A 115 -10.51 -7.37 11.17
N THR A 116 -9.64 -7.00 12.12
CA THR A 116 -9.90 -7.19 13.56
C THR A 116 -10.58 -5.98 14.19
N TYR A 117 -10.19 -4.76 13.80
CA TYR A 117 -10.50 -3.55 14.57
C TYR A 117 -11.32 -2.51 13.79
N THR A 118 -11.62 -2.77 12.52
CA THR A 118 -12.24 -1.78 11.63
C THR A 118 -13.25 -2.43 10.69
N THR A 119 -13.94 -1.61 9.93
CA THR A 119 -15.00 -1.98 8.98
C THR A 119 -14.71 -1.71 7.49
N PRO A 120 -13.79 -0.80 7.08
CA PRO A 120 -13.50 -0.59 5.67
C PRO A 120 -13.08 -1.86 4.94
N ALA A 121 -13.47 -1.99 3.68
CA ALA A 121 -12.93 -3.00 2.80
C ALA A 121 -11.42 -2.75 2.59
N VAL A 122 -10.63 -3.81 2.61
CA VAL A 122 -9.19 -3.73 2.36
C VAL A 122 -8.91 -4.11 0.92
N GLN A 123 -8.18 -3.24 0.22
CA GLN A 123 -7.58 -3.51 -1.07
C GLN A 123 -6.05 -3.46 -0.93
N THR A 124 -5.34 -4.17 -1.80
CA THR A 124 -3.87 -4.20 -1.78
C THR A 124 -3.31 -3.98 -3.17
N SER A 125 -2.23 -3.21 -3.26
CA SER A 125 -1.44 -3.05 -4.47
C SER A 125 0.04 -3.28 -4.17
N LEU A 126 0.71 -4.10 -4.99
CA LEU A 126 2.17 -4.21 -4.99
C LEU A 126 2.83 -3.27 -6.02
N HIS A 127 2.06 -2.33 -6.54
CA HIS A 127 2.51 -1.26 -7.43
C HIS A 127 2.48 0.03 -6.59
N PRO A 128 3.64 0.54 -6.15
CA PRO A 128 3.71 1.73 -5.32
C PRO A 128 3.03 2.91 -6.01
N LEU A 129 2.28 3.69 -5.25
CA LEU A 129 1.64 4.92 -5.72
C LEU A 129 2.51 6.13 -5.38
N ASN A 130 2.28 7.28 -6.02
CA ASN A 130 3.12 8.45 -5.82
C ASN A 130 2.84 9.10 -4.45
N SER A 131 3.68 8.82 -3.45
CA SER A 131 3.68 9.50 -2.14
C SER A 131 4.99 9.21 -1.40
N ASP A 132 5.14 9.70 -0.17
CA ASP A 132 6.39 9.73 0.59
C ASP A 132 6.93 8.36 1.05
N HIS A 133 6.16 7.29 0.89
CA HIS A 133 6.64 5.92 1.06
C HIS A 133 7.61 5.45 -0.05
N VAL A 134 7.56 6.05 -1.24
CA VAL A 134 8.36 5.59 -2.39
C VAL A 134 9.87 5.70 -2.16
N PRO A 135 10.44 6.81 -1.66
CA PRO A 135 11.88 6.90 -1.39
C PRO A 135 12.39 5.82 -0.43
N PHE A 136 11.58 5.39 0.54
CA PHE A 136 11.94 4.29 1.45
C PHE A 136 12.06 2.97 0.72
N LEU A 137 11.10 2.65 -0.16
CA LEU A 137 11.13 1.45 -1.00
C LEU A 137 12.37 1.41 -1.90
N GLU A 138 12.77 2.56 -2.47
CA GLU A 138 13.99 2.68 -3.28
C GLU A 138 15.27 2.39 -2.50
N LYS A 139 15.25 2.58 -1.18
CA LYS A 139 16.36 2.25 -0.28
C LYS A 139 16.18 0.92 0.44
N CYS A 140 15.30 0.05 -0.06
CA CYS A 140 15.02 -1.28 0.49
C CYS A 140 14.44 -1.26 1.92
N ILE A 141 13.78 -0.17 2.31
CA ILE A 141 13.08 -0.08 3.60
C ILE A 141 11.60 -0.44 3.34
N PRO A 142 11.04 -1.45 4.05
CA PRO A 142 9.62 -1.78 3.94
C PRO A 142 8.73 -0.57 4.21
N ALA A 143 7.91 -0.21 3.23
CA ALA A 143 6.98 0.90 3.36
C ALA A 143 5.63 0.58 2.71
N VAL A 144 4.55 1.05 3.33
CA VAL A 144 3.19 0.95 2.82
C VAL A 144 2.51 2.31 2.92
N LEU A 145 1.90 2.74 1.84
CA LEU A 145 0.89 3.80 1.84
C LEU A 145 -0.46 3.20 2.22
N THR A 146 -1.12 3.81 3.19
CA THR A 146 -2.55 3.65 3.42
C THR A 146 -3.27 4.87 2.89
N ILE A 147 -4.17 4.64 1.95
CA ILE A 147 -4.91 5.67 1.22
C ILE A 147 -6.37 5.23 1.10
N GLU A 148 -7.28 6.18 1.06
CA GLU A 148 -8.69 5.93 0.75
C GLU A 148 -8.85 5.16 -0.57
N GLY A 149 -9.82 4.24 -0.63
CA GLY A 149 -10.09 3.49 -1.85
C GLY A 149 -10.63 4.37 -2.97
N ALA A 150 -10.36 4.01 -4.23
CA ALA A 150 -10.74 4.79 -5.40
C ALA A 150 -10.27 6.27 -5.33
N ASP A 151 -9.09 6.51 -4.74
CA ASP A 151 -8.47 7.82 -4.57
C ASP A 151 -8.43 8.68 -5.84
N SER A 152 -8.25 8.05 -7.01
CA SER A 152 -8.23 8.75 -8.30
C SER A 152 -9.55 9.43 -8.68
N THR A 153 -10.66 9.14 -7.99
CA THR A 153 -11.95 9.81 -8.20
C THR A 153 -12.15 11.02 -7.27
N ASN A 154 -11.24 11.25 -6.32
CA ASN A 154 -11.27 12.43 -5.46
C ASN A 154 -10.91 13.68 -6.28
N ALA A 155 -11.94 14.38 -6.77
CA ALA A 155 -11.79 15.58 -7.59
C ALA A 155 -11.48 16.86 -6.79
N ASN A 156 -11.39 16.78 -5.45
CA ASN A 156 -11.13 17.95 -4.61
C ASN A 156 -9.63 18.22 -4.45
N ILE A 157 -8.79 17.19 -4.55
CA ILE A 157 -7.34 17.28 -4.30
C ILE A 157 -6.70 18.36 -5.17
N HIS A 158 -5.73 19.08 -4.60
CA HIS A 158 -5.04 20.19 -5.28
C HIS A 158 -5.95 21.30 -5.83
N SER A 159 -7.12 21.46 -5.22
CA SER A 159 -8.05 22.54 -5.56
C SER A 159 -8.49 23.30 -4.31
N ALA A 160 -9.15 24.44 -4.50
CA ALA A 160 -9.75 25.20 -3.39
C ALA A 160 -10.92 24.47 -2.70
N ARG A 161 -11.36 23.32 -3.22
CA ARG A 161 -12.42 22.48 -2.63
C ARG A 161 -11.88 21.45 -1.64
N ASP A 162 -10.55 21.24 -1.59
CA ASP A 162 -9.91 20.42 -0.57
C ASP A 162 -10.01 21.12 0.79
N THR A 163 -11.12 20.86 1.48
CA THR A 163 -11.54 21.59 2.67
C THR A 163 -12.08 20.63 3.71
N LEU A 164 -12.21 21.10 4.95
CA LEU A 164 -12.74 20.28 6.05
C LEU A 164 -14.18 19.80 5.81
N ASP A 165 -14.94 20.46 4.95
CA ASP A 165 -16.32 20.10 4.64
C ASP A 165 -16.42 18.83 3.79
N SER A 166 -15.34 18.43 3.08
CA SER A 166 -15.28 17.18 2.31
C SER A 166 -14.73 15.99 3.10
N ILE A 167 -14.41 16.17 4.38
CA ILE A 167 -13.79 15.15 5.22
C ILE A 167 -14.84 14.22 5.82
N ASP A 168 -14.70 12.93 5.53
CA ASP A 168 -15.33 11.82 6.25
C ASP A 168 -14.43 11.40 7.42
N TYR A 169 -14.77 11.89 8.62
CA TYR A 169 -14.02 11.63 9.83
C TYR A 169 -14.12 10.17 10.30
N ASP A 170 -15.19 9.46 9.97
CA ASP A 170 -15.36 8.07 10.36
C ASP A 170 -14.40 7.19 9.58
N LEU A 171 -14.30 7.37 8.26
CA LEU A 171 -13.31 6.70 7.42
C LEU A 171 -11.87 6.99 7.89
N ALA A 172 -11.56 8.26 8.17
CA ALA A 172 -10.24 8.65 8.65
C ALA A 172 -9.89 7.96 9.97
N LEU A 173 -10.84 7.91 10.90
CA LEU A 173 -10.64 7.26 12.20
C LEU A 173 -10.48 5.74 12.07
N GLU A 174 -11.23 5.10 11.18
CA GLU A 174 -11.07 3.67 10.90
C GLU A 174 -9.68 3.37 10.32
N ILE A 175 -9.21 4.15 9.34
CA ILE A 175 -7.86 3.98 8.77
C ILE A 175 -6.78 4.24 9.84
N LEU A 176 -6.95 5.24 10.70
CA LEU A 176 -6.05 5.51 11.82
C LEU A 176 -6.03 4.34 12.83
N ARG A 177 -7.19 3.79 13.19
CA ARG A 177 -7.31 2.63 14.11
C ARG A 177 -6.56 1.42 13.58
N MET A 178 -6.74 1.10 12.29
CA MET A 178 -5.99 0.01 11.63
C MET A 178 -4.49 0.24 11.76
N ASN A 179 -4.01 1.43 11.37
CA ASN A 179 -2.60 1.78 11.38
C ASN A 179 -1.99 1.65 12.79
N VAL A 180 -2.63 2.26 13.80
CA VAL A 180 -2.19 2.18 15.20
C VAL A 180 -2.16 0.74 15.70
N ALA A 181 -3.19 -0.06 15.40
CA ALA A 181 -3.25 -1.45 15.82
C ALA A 181 -2.14 -2.30 15.18
N ALA A 182 -1.86 -2.12 13.89
CA ALA A 182 -0.77 -2.81 13.22
C ALA A 182 0.59 -2.39 13.81
N THR A 183 0.83 -1.10 14.00
CA THR A 183 2.06 -0.59 14.63
C THR A 183 2.26 -1.14 16.04
N ALA A 184 1.22 -1.15 16.87
CA ALA A 184 1.31 -1.70 18.22
C ALA A 184 1.70 -3.18 18.21
N ARG A 185 1.16 -3.98 17.28
CA ARG A 185 1.52 -5.40 17.15
C ARG A 185 2.96 -5.60 16.69
N LEU A 186 3.42 -4.81 15.72
CA LEU A 186 4.80 -4.85 15.22
C LEU A 186 5.81 -4.47 16.32
N LEU A 187 5.46 -3.52 17.19
CA LEU A 187 6.29 -3.12 18.33
C LEU A 187 6.24 -4.12 19.49
N GLY A 188 5.09 -4.76 19.72
CA GLY A 188 4.93 -5.77 20.79
C GLY A 188 5.45 -7.16 20.43
N SER A 189 5.75 -7.42 19.15
CA SER A 189 6.36 -8.67 18.66
C SER A 189 7.90 -8.58 18.58
N ALA A 190 8.47 -7.46 19.04
CA ALA A 190 9.88 -7.10 19.01
C ALA A 190 10.70 -7.74 20.13
#